data_AF-A0A2M8G2H9-F1
#
_entry.id   AF-A0A2M8G2H9-F1
#
_cell.length_a   1.000
_cell.length_b   1.000
_cell.length_c   1.000
_cell.angle_alpha   90.00
_cell.angle_beta   90.00
_cell.angle_gamma   90.00
#
_symmetry.space_group_name_H-M   'P 1'
#
loop_
_entity.id
_entity.type
_entity.pdbx_description
1 polymer ?
#
loop_
_entity_poly.entity_id
_entity_poly.type
_entity_poly.pdbx_seq_one_letter_code
_entity_poly.pdbx_strand_id
1 'polypeptide(L)' 'LIIADVSETSHGVGIEIGMSYCLNLKRILLLEEGKHVTKFAQGMPGTTIIEYKNIKDLKTKLSSVLDRLKK' A
#
# COMPACT_ATOMS: atom_id res chain seq x y z
N LEU A 1 2.30 -2.09 -11.17
CA LEU A 1 2.44 -1.47 -9.83
C LEU A 1 1.08 -0.92 -9.46
N ILE A 2 0.59 -1.17 -8.25
CA ILE A 2 -0.66 -0.58 -7.76
C ILE A 2 -0.37 0.20 -6.50
N ILE A 3 -1.02 1.36 -6.36
CA ILE A 3 -0.95 2.21 -5.19
C ILE A 3 -2.38 2.39 -4.71
N ALA A 4 -2.68 1.97 -3.48
CA ALA A 4 -4.04 2.02 -2.94
C ALA A 4 -4.03 2.57 -1.51
N ASP A 5 -4.99 3.43 -1.21
CA ASP A 5 -5.30 3.84 0.15
C ASP A 5 -6.15 2.75 0.82
N VAL A 6 -5.67 2.26 1.95
CA VAL A 6 -6.28 1.18 2.74
C VAL A 6 -6.60 1.65 4.16
N SER A 7 -6.61 2.96 4.39
CA SER A 7 -6.99 3.58 5.65
C SER A 7 -8.45 3.29 6.03
N GLU A 8 -9.30 3.01 5.04
CA GLU A 8 -10.68 2.59 5.27
C GLU A 8 -10.97 1.26 4.59
N THR A 9 -11.85 0.46 5.20
CA THR A 9 -12.26 -0.82 4.64
C THR A 9 -13.11 -0.59 3.39
N SER A 10 -12.59 -1.02 2.25
CA SER A 10 -13.32 -1.02 0.97
C SER A 10 -13.24 -2.40 0.33
N HIS A 11 -14.40 -3.00 0.06
CA HIS A 11 -14.49 -4.29 -0.60
C HIS A 11 -13.86 -4.25 -2.00
N GLY A 12 -14.09 -3.17 -2.76
CA GLY A 12 -13.52 -2.99 -4.09
C GLY A 12 -11.99 -2.94 -4.05
N VAL A 13 -11.42 -2.11 -3.17
CA VAL A 13 -9.96 -2.01 -3.00
C VAL A 13 -9.38 -3.35 -2.55
N GLY A 14 -10.06 -4.08 -1.65
CA GLY A 14 -9.65 -5.42 -1.24
C GLY A 14 -9.58 -6.41 -2.40
N ILE A 15 -10.57 -6.40 -3.30
CA ILE A 15 -10.58 -7.22 -4.51
C ILE A 15 -9.42 -6.85 -5.43
N GLU A 16 -9.16 -5.56 -5.65
CA GLU A 16 -8.04 -5.09 -6.49
C GLU A 16 -6.67 -5.50 -5.92
N ILE A 17 -6.49 -5.42 -4.60
CA ILE A 17 -5.29 -5.91 -3.92
C ILE A 17 -5.14 -7.42 -4.14
N GLY A 18 -6.22 -8.19 -3.97
CA GLY A 18 -6.24 -9.62 -4.23
C GLY A 18 -5.88 -9.97 -5.68
N MET A 19 -6.50 -9.31 -6.66
CA MET A 19 -6.18 -9.51 -8.08
C MET A 19 -4.72 -9.18 -8.39
N SER A 20 -4.19 -8.11 -7.79
CA SER A 20 -2.80 -7.71 -7.99
C SER A 20 -1.80 -8.78 -7.55
N TYR A 21 -2.15 -9.57 -6.52
CA TYR A 21 -1.35 -10.68 -6.06
C TYR A 21 -1.35 -11.82 -7.08
N CYS A 22 -2.52 -12.20 -7.60
CA CYS A 22 -2.65 -13.20 -8.66
C CYS A 22 -1.88 -12.81 -9.92
N LEU A 23 -1.82 -11.51 -10.24
CA LEU A 23 -1.10 -10.97 -11.39
C LEU A 23 0.39 -10.70 -11.12
N ASN A 24 0.90 -11.06 -9.94
CA ASN A 24 2.28 -10.86 -9.51
C ASN A 24 2.76 -9.39 -9.63
N LEU A 25 1.84 -8.44 -9.46
CA LEU A 25 2.15 -7.00 -9.50
C LEU A 25 2.79 -6.57 -8.19
N LYS A 26 3.73 -5.61 -8.22
CA LYS A 26 4.17 -4.91 -7.00
C LYS A 26 3.04 -4.02 -6.47
N ARG A 27 2.92 -3.90 -5.15
CA ARG A 27 1.91 -3.09 -4.45
C ARG A 27 2.56 -2.09 -3.50
N ILE A 28 1.97 -0.91 -3.42
CA ILE A 28 2.18 0.05 -2.33
C ILE A 28 0.82 0.30 -1.68
N LEU A 29 0.72 0.04 -0.39
CA LEU A 29 -0.50 0.29 0.39
C LEU A 29 -0.26 1.47 1.32
N LEU A 30 -1.14 2.47 1.25
CA LEU A 30 -1.07 3.69 2.05
C LEU A 30 -1.99 3.53 3.26
N LEU A 31 -1.44 3.70 4.45
CA LEU A 31 -2.17 3.53 5.71
C LEU A 31 -2.02 4.78 6.56
N GLU A 32 -3.13 5.42 6.91
CA GLU A 32 -3.12 6.50 7.87
C GLU A 32 -2.74 5.98 9.27
N GLU A 33 -1.85 6.71 9.95
CA GLU A 33 -1.36 6.34 11.28
C GLU A 33 -2.51 6.18 12.28
N GLY A 34 -2.47 5.10 13.06
CA GLY A 34 -3.53 4.75 14.02
C GLY A 34 -4.70 3.98 13.42
N LYS A 35 -4.73 3.73 12.11
CA LYS A 35 -5.71 2.83 11.48
C LYS A 35 -5.15 1.43 11.31
N HIS A 36 -6.06 0.44 11.26
CA HIS A 36 -5.70 -0.96 11.15
C HIS A 36 -6.11 -1.53 9.80
N VAL A 37 -5.13 -2.11 9.13
CA VAL A 37 -5.35 -2.95 7.96
C VAL A 37 -5.44 -4.42 8.37
N THR A 38 -6.14 -5.21 7.57
CA THR A 38 -6.23 -6.66 7.79
C THR A 38 -4.82 -7.28 7.76
N LYS A 39 -4.57 -8.26 8.63
CA LYS A 39 -3.28 -9.00 8.71
C LYS A 39 -2.84 -9.57 7.35
N PHE A 40 -3.79 -9.79 6.44
CA PHE A 40 -3.54 -10.30 5.09
C PHE A 40 -2.67 -9.36 4.26
N ALA A 41 -2.88 -8.04 4.33
CA ALA A 41 -2.08 -7.08 3.56
C ALA A 41 -0.65 -6.93 4.11
N GLN A 42 -0.45 -7.19 5.41
CA GLN A 42 0.86 -7.14 6.07
C GLN A 42 1.77 -8.31 5.69
N GLY A 43 1.21 -9.49 5.38
CA GLY A 43 1.97 -10.69 5.03
C GLY A 43 2.13 -10.95 3.52
N MET A 44 1.52 -10.13 2.67
CA MET A 44 1.48 -10.39 1.22
C MET A 44 2.84 -10.07 0.57
N PRO A 45 3.51 -11.05 -0.09
CA PRO A 45 4.78 -10.83 -0.78
C PRO A 45 4.69 -9.70 -1.82
N GLY A 46 5.77 -8.97 -2.07
CA GLY A 46 5.79 -7.90 -3.08
C GLY A 46 4.94 -6.67 -2.73
N THR A 47 4.63 -6.49 -1.44
CA THR A 47 3.84 -5.39 -0.90
C THR A 47 4.70 -4.50 -0.03
N THR A 48 4.63 -3.19 -0.23
CA THR A 48 5.21 -2.19 0.67
C THR A 48 4.09 -1.42 1.33
N ILE A 49 4.08 -1.34 2.66
CA ILE A 49 3.12 -0.54 3.41
C ILE A 49 3.79 0.78 3.78
N ILE A 50 3.10 1.89 3.51
CA ILE A 50 3.51 3.22 3.91
C ILE A 50 2.50 3.73 4.93
N GLU A 51 2.91 3.72 6.20
CA GLU A 51 2.18 4.43 7.23
C GLU A 51 2.47 5.92 7.15
N TYR A 52 1.44 6.76 7.14
CA TYR A 52 1.58 8.21 7.03
C TYR A 52 0.71 8.96 8.03
N LYS A 53 1.22 10.09 8.51
CA LYS A 53 0.51 10.96 9.47
C LYS A 53 -0.15 12.19 8.85
N ASN A 54 0.33 12.58 7.67
CA ASN A 54 -0.22 13.69 6.89
C ASN A 54 0.29 13.62 5.44
N ILE A 55 -0.27 14.48 4.58
CA ILE A 55 0.04 14.52 3.14
C ILE A 55 1.53 14.78 2.88
N LYS A 56 2.19 15.63 3.67
CA LYS A 56 3.62 15.95 3.49
C LYS A 56 4.50 14.73 3.79
N ASP A 57 4.19 14.01 4.85
CA ASP A 57 4.84 12.77 5.24
C ASP A 57 4.63 11.67 4.19
N LEU A 58 3.38 11.49 3.74
CA LEU A 58 3.02 10.57 2.66
C LEU A 58 3.84 10.85 1.41
N LYS A 59 3.89 12.10 0.95
CA LYS A 59 4.65 12.50 -0.25
C LYS A 59 6.13 12.14 -0.13
N THR A 60 6.71 12.40 1.04
CA THR A 60 8.14 12.13 1.30
C THR A 60 8.43 10.62 1.28
N LYS A 61 7.62 9.83 1.99
CA LYS A 61 7.78 8.37 2.07
C LYS A 61 7.51 7.70 0.73
N LEU A 62 6.45 8.11 0.04
CA LEU A 62 6.08 7.55 -1.26
C LEU A 62 7.17 7.82 -2.31
N SER A 63 7.73 9.04 -2.36
CA SER A 63 8.83 9.34 -3.28
C SER A 63 10.05 8.44 -3.03
N SER A 64 10.42 8.25 -1.76
CA SER A 64 11.54 7.39 -1.37
C SER A 64 11.33 5.93 -1.80
N VAL A 65 10.11 5.39 -1.64
CA VAL A 65 9.77 4.03 -2.08
C VAL A 65 9.80 3.91 -3.60
N LEU A 66 9.23 4.89 -4.32
CA LEU A 66 9.22 4.89 -5.78
C LEU A 66 10.64 4.98 -6.37
N ASP A 67 11.53 5.77 -5.78
CA ASP A 67 12.91 5.86 -6.25
C ASP A 67 13.71 4.57 -6.02
N ARG A 68 13.44 3.84 -4.93
CA ARG A 68 14.02 2.49 -4.72
C ARG A 68 13.53 1.47 -5.74
N LEU A 69 12.30 1.60 -6.22
CA LEU A 69 11.70 0.69 -7.19
C LEU A 69 12.16 0.92 -8.62
N LYS A 70 12.71 2.09 -8.94
CA LYS A 70 13.28 2.44 -10.25
C LYS A 70 14.71 1.92 -10.45
N LYS A 71 15.41 1.60 -9.36
CA LYS A 71 16.74 0.98 -9.37
C LYS A 71 16.60 -0.53 -9.49
#